data_AF-A0A624AYT4-F1
#
_entry.id   AF-A0A624AYT4-F1
#
_cell.length_a   1.000
_cell.length_b   1.000
_cell.length_c   1.000
_cell.angle_alpha   90.00
_cell.angle_beta   90.00
_cell.angle_gamma   90.00
#
_symmetry.space_group_name_H-M   'P 1'
#
loop_
_entity.id
_entity.type
_entity.pdbx_description
1 polymer ?
#
loop_
_entity_poly.entity_id
_entity_poly.type
_entity_poly.pdbx_seq_one_letter_code
_entity_poly.pdbx_strand_id
1 'polypeptide(L)'
;MDNGYDEDYISGLTDRVFLIKRQLEAGKMHIASHLVDGFKESFDKIRLRPDGKVDPTTVDGRIRAMGAAVNHFFERNEIKKKFNIVDFQEAYFKILFSNFYQFYDDFIKSKAQPYQVAHFISEQSDFVEHLDQIFPELLSDVKEFWETVHEIGEIHLQDGEQLKANFAGDLFPAYTENAVSCTGLYIDTIILPCPILRVGKIHGFTNKKHFCFLLMKHVLTCMTYRNLALEDIEPAIVLVLPDKRDFSSDDNEGLHERATPFVLAHAQYLYGRSFESKDELFDFSSSLTDVDKVFRELKRPERLIFDTEWGPGGRAQLERHLADPEKMKSPVHNGNPGIEVMFTCTGRMPQALAARINAQDFRSTPYINAETSWLYYTWLMEYEALDFNIDNENLKELHMVNALSKGMQGGFSWLGDIPLNNILEIRRNGLMPEIRNILSIGISEIISASPRDYNASSQRVIDNVDRAFIQHQRFLEKIRKEKLRILGVEVAPFIVNGAFGIASALINKPELALASFTLGTLGLPTLKDIRTSFKNREEKLANYKRTATGLMFSKK
;
A
#
# COMPACT_ATOMS: atom_id res chain seq x y z
N MET A 1 26.44 -40.66 -30.16
CA MET A 1 27.01 -40.14 -28.91
C MET A 1 25.91 -39.37 -28.24
N ASP A 2 25.45 -39.88 -27.12
CA ASP A 2 24.33 -39.31 -26.37
C ASP A 2 24.87 -38.06 -25.66
N ASN A 3 24.56 -36.88 -26.20
CA ASN A 3 25.16 -35.60 -25.76
C ASN A 3 24.59 -35.11 -24.41
N GLY A 4 23.92 -35.98 -23.65
CA GLY A 4 23.38 -35.68 -22.32
C GLY A 4 22.23 -34.68 -22.31
N TYR A 5 21.70 -34.29 -23.47
CA TYR A 5 20.53 -33.41 -23.59
C TYR A 5 19.32 -34.24 -23.99
N ASP A 6 18.27 -34.21 -23.18
CA ASP A 6 16.99 -34.80 -23.55
C ASP A 6 16.26 -33.98 -24.63
N GLU A 7 15.25 -34.58 -25.24
CA GLU A 7 14.50 -33.95 -26.34
C GLU A 7 13.61 -32.78 -25.89
N ASP A 8 13.20 -32.74 -24.62
CA ASP A 8 12.38 -31.66 -24.04
C ASP A 8 13.21 -30.39 -23.90
N TYR A 9 14.43 -30.53 -23.41
CA TYR A 9 15.43 -29.48 -23.35
C TYR A 9 15.74 -28.91 -24.73
N ILE A 10 15.95 -29.78 -25.71
CA ILE A 10 16.25 -29.36 -27.09
C ILE A 10 15.05 -28.63 -27.70
N SER A 11 13.82 -29.07 -27.42
CA SER A 11 12.61 -28.37 -27.83
C SER A 11 12.53 -26.98 -27.21
N GLY A 12 12.68 -26.87 -25.88
CA GLY A 12 12.64 -25.58 -25.20
C GLY A 12 13.78 -24.64 -25.61
N LEU A 13 14.97 -25.17 -25.95
CA LEU A 13 16.06 -24.37 -26.51
C LEU A 13 15.72 -23.86 -27.93
N THR A 14 15.13 -24.73 -28.74
CA THR A 14 14.68 -24.42 -30.10
C THR A 14 13.67 -23.26 -30.07
N ASP A 15 12.63 -23.38 -29.24
CA ASP A 15 11.59 -22.35 -29.10
C ASP A 15 12.18 -21.00 -28.69
N ARG A 16 13.11 -20.99 -27.73
CA ARG A 16 13.81 -19.77 -27.28
C ARG A 16 14.64 -19.14 -28.38
N VAL A 17 15.38 -19.92 -29.16
CA VAL A 17 16.18 -19.39 -30.29
C VAL A 17 15.28 -18.76 -31.35
N PHE A 18 14.19 -19.43 -31.73
CA PHE A 18 13.23 -18.88 -32.68
C PHE A 18 12.51 -17.64 -32.13
N LEU A 19 12.23 -17.62 -30.82
CA LEU A 19 11.67 -16.45 -30.16
C LEU A 19 12.61 -15.24 -30.24
N ILE A 20 13.91 -15.40 -29.97
CA ILE A 20 14.91 -14.34 -30.13
C ILE A 20 14.85 -13.77 -31.55
N LYS A 21 14.88 -14.65 -32.56
CA LYS A 21 14.82 -14.24 -33.98
C LYS A 21 13.56 -13.42 -34.27
N ARG A 22 12.39 -13.91 -33.83
CA ARG A 22 11.10 -13.24 -34.03
C ARG A 22 11.05 -11.87 -33.36
N GLN A 23 11.58 -11.73 -32.14
CA GLN A 23 11.59 -10.45 -31.42
C GLN A 23 12.57 -9.43 -32.04
N LEU A 24 13.70 -9.88 -32.59
CA LEU A 24 14.62 -9.04 -33.36
C LEU A 24 13.97 -8.52 -34.65
N GLU A 25 13.38 -9.43 -35.43
CA GLU A 25 12.71 -9.09 -36.70
C GLU A 25 11.53 -8.14 -36.48
N ALA A 26 10.82 -8.28 -35.34
CA ALA A 26 9.75 -7.37 -34.94
C ALA A 26 10.24 -6.03 -34.35
N GLY A 27 11.55 -5.83 -34.20
CA GLY A 27 12.14 -4.62 -33.59
C GLY A 27 11.84 -4.45 -32.09
N LYS A 28 11.41 -5.52 -31.40
CA LYS A 28 11.05 -5.50 -29.97
C LYS A 28 12.23 -5.80 -29.05
N MET A 29 13.35 -6.24 -29.62
CA MET A 29 14.58 -6.49 -28.88
C MET A 29 15.70 -5.61 -29.43
N HIS A 30 16.36 -4.88 -28.53
CA HIS A 30 17.53 -4.08 -28.85
C HIS A 30 18.75 -4.63 -28.13
N ILE A 31 19.83 -4.84 -28.88
CA ILE A 31 21.11 -5.30 -28.35
C ILE A 31 22.02 -4.09 -28.24
N ALA A 32 22.60 -3.86 -27.06
CA ALA A 32 23.52 -2.75 -26.84
C ALA A 32 24.68 -2.80 -27.83
N SER A 33 25.06 -1.65 -28.38
CA SER A 33 26.03 -1.54 -29.49
C SER A 33 27.33 -2.31 -29.25
N HIS A 34 27.86 -2.28 -28.03
CA HIS A 34 29.08 -2.99 -27.64
C HIS A 34 28.95 -4.52 -27.54
N LEU A 35 27.74 -5.08 -27.64
CA LEU A 35 27.45 -6.51 -27.58
C LEU A 35 26.99 -7.10 -28.92
N VAL A 36 26.66 -6.25 -29.90
CA VAL A 36 26.03 -6.67 -31.17
C VAL A 36 26.89 -7.66 -31.95
N ASP A 37 28.19 -7.39 -32.09
CA ASP A 37 29.07 -8.24 -32.91
C ASP A 37 29.25 -9.63 -32.29
N GLY A 38 29.46 -9.67 -30.97
CA GLY A 38 29.56 -10.94 -30.24
C GLY A 38 28.25 -11.74 -30.25
N PHE A 39 27.10 -11.06 -30.22
CA PHE A 39 25.81 -11.72 -30.39
C PHE A 39 25.66 -12.31 -31.80
N LYS A 40 25.93 -11.52 -32.85
CA LYS A 40 25.80 -11.97 -34.25
C LYS A 40 26.66 -13.19 -34.51
N GLU A 41 27.93 -13.14 -34.08
CA GLU A 41 28.85 -14.28 -34.22
C GLU A 41 28.30 -15.55 -33.54
N SER A 42 27.74 -15.42 -32.34
CA SER A 42 27.12 -16.54 -31.63
C SER A 42 25.85 -17.04 -32.31
N PHE A 43 25.02 -16.13 -32.81
CA PHE A 43 23.73 -16.46 -33.42
C PHE A 43 23.89 -17.12 -34.81
N ASP A 44 24.85 -16.66 -35.61
CA ASP A 44 25.14 -17.20 -36.94
C ASP A 44 25.75 -18.61 -36.91
N LYS A 45 26.32 -19.02 -35.76
CA LYS A 45 26.86 -20.38 -35.56
C LYS A 45 25.80 -21.43 -35.30
N ILE A 46 24.56 -21.03 -34.97
CA ILE A 46 23.48 -21.94 -34.62
C ILE A 46 23.11 -22.79 -35.85
N ARG A 47 23.05 -24.11 -35.67
CA ARG A 47 22.64 -25.05 -36.73
C ARG A 47 21.35 -25.74 -36.35
N LEU A 48 20.58 -26.12 -37.38
CA LEU A 48 19.42 -26.98 -37.22
C LEU A 48 19.80 -28.42 -37.54
N ARG A 49 19.24 -29.34 -36.76
CA ARG A 49 19.26 -30.78 -37.00
C ARG A 49 18.31 -31.13 -38.17
N PRO A 50 18.35 -32.36 -38.70
CA PRO A 50 17.47 -32.79 -39.80
C PRO A 50 15.97 -32.72 -39.48
N ASP A 51 15.59 -32.76 -38.20
CA ASP A 51 14.21 -32.64 -37.73
C ASP A 51 13.73 -31.18 -37.59
N GLY A 52 14.58 -30.20 -37.92
CA GLY A 52 14.28 -28.76 -37.81
C GLY A 52 14.50 -28.17 -36.42
N LYS A 53 14.87 -28.97 -35.41
CA LYS A 53 15.23 -28.48 -34.07
C LYS A 53 16.67 -27.98 -34.03
N VAL A 54 16.99 -27.11 -33.07
CA VAL A 54 18.34 -26.57 -32.91
C VAL A 54 19.31 -27.65 -32.42
N ASP A 55 20.52 -27.69 -32.98
CA ASP A 55 21.61 -28.49 -32.44
C ASP A 55 22.18 -27.82 -31.18
N PRO A 56 21.97 -28.38 -29.96
CA PRO A 56 22.37 -27.74 -28.72
C PRO A 56 23.89 -27.53 -28.62
N THR A 57 24.70 -28.29 -29.34
CA THR A 57 26.18 -28.13 -29.31
C THR A 57 26.65 -26.86 -30.02
N THR A 58 25.78 -26.25 -30.83
CA THR A 58 26.07 -25.03 -31.59
C THR A 58 25.57 -23.76 -30.91
N VAL A 59 24.85 -23.89 -29.78
CA VAL A 59 24.31 -22.76 -29.02
C VAL A 59 25.17 -22.51 -27.79
N ASP A 60 25.82 -21.34 -27.75
CA ASP A 60 26.65 -20.94 -26.62
C ASP A 60 25.85 -20.36 -25.44
N GLY A 61 26.54 -20.07 -24.34
CA GLY A 61 25.94 -19.52 -23.13
C GLY A 61 25.26 -18.17 -23.33
N ARG A 62 25.71 -17.34 -24.29
CA ARG A 62 25.12 -16.01 -24.54
C ARG A 62 23.71 -16.15 -25.10
N ILE A 63 23.54 -17.00 -26.10
CA ILE A 63 22.23 -17.23 -26.71
C ILE A 63 21.29 -17.94 -25.74
N ARG A 64 21.80 -18.87 -24.93
CA ARG A 64 21.01 -19.54 -23.89
C ARG A 64 20.48 -18.56 -22.84
N ALA A 65 21.35 -17.71 -22.30
CA ALA A 65 20.97 -16.69 -21.32
C ALA A 65 20.00 -15.65 -21.92
N MET A 66 20.29 -15.16 -23.14
CA MET A 66 19.39 -14.26 -23.86
C MET A 66 18.03 -14.92 -24.11
N GLY A 67 18.02 -16.17 -24.55
CA GLY A 67 16.78 -16.91 -24.82
C GLY A 67 15.93 -17.08 -23.57
N ALA A 68 16.54 -17.35 -22.41
CA ALA A 68 15.83 -17.38 -21.14
C ALA A 68 15.23 -16.01 -20.78
N ALA A 69 16.02 -14.93 -20.91
CA ALA A 69 15.55 -13.57 -20.62
C ALA A 69 14.41 -13.14 -21.56
N VAL A 70 14.57 -13.35 -22.87
CA VAL A 70 13.54 -13.00 -23.87
C VAL A 70 12.28 -13.81 -23.64
N ASN A 71 12.39 -15.10 -23.31
CA ASN A 71 11.24 -15.94 -22.99
C ASN A 71 10.49 -15.41 -21.77
N HIS A 72 11.22 -15.11 -20.69
CA HIS A 72 10.64 -14.53 -19.48
C HIS A 72 9.85 -13.24 -19.76
N PHE A 73 10.43 -12.28 -20.48
CA PHE A 73 9.71 -11.04 -20.82
C PHE A 73 8.56 -11.26 -21.81
N PHE A 74 8.70 -12.23 -22.72
CA PHE A 74 7.63 -12.58 -23.65
C PHE A 74 6.43 -13.18 -22.90
N GLU A 75 6.65 -14.18 -22.06
CA GLU A 75 5.62 -14.83 -21.24
C GLU A 75 4.89 -13.85 -20.35
N ARG A 76 5.61 -12.97 -19.65
CA ARG A 76 5.00 -11.90 -18.84
C ARG A 76 4.09 -10.98 -19.65
N ASN A 77 4.51 -10.61 -20.86
CA ASN A 77 3.68 -9.79 -21.74
C ASN A 77 2.44 -10.55 -22.25
N GLU A 78 2.54 -11.85 -22.52
CA GLU A 78 1.39 -12.67 -22.89
C GLU A 78 0.42 -12.85 -21.71
N ILE A 79 0.93 -13.05 -20.48
CA ILE A 79 0.11 -13.11 -19.26
C ILE A 79 -0.69 -11.81 -19.08
N LYS A 80 -0.04 -10.64 -19.13
CA LYS A 80 -0.71 -9.33 -19.00
C LYS A 80 -1.76 -9.07 -20.08
N LYS A 81 -1.58 -9.60 -21.29
CA LYS A 81 -2.59 -9.50 -22.37
C LYS A 81 -3.76 -10.45 -22.16
N LYS A 82 -3.52 -11.61 -21.57
CA LYS A 82 -4.51 -12.67 -21.41
C LYS A 82 -5.37 -12.47 -20.16
N PHE A 83 -4.78 -11.96 -19.09
CA PHE A 83 -5.42 -11.85 -17.79
C PHE A 83 -5.42 -10.40 -17.31
N ASN A 84 -6.61 -9.85 -17.12
CA ASN A 84 -6.79 -8.53 -16.52
C ASN A 84 -6.66 -8.64 -14.98
N ILE A 85 -6.08 -7.62 -14.34
CA ILE A 85 -6.05 -7.46 -12.88
C ILE A 85 -7.47 -7.53 -12.27
N VAL A 86 -8.43 -6.87 -12.91
CA VAL A 86 -9.81 -6.78 -12.39
C VAL A 86 -10.45 -8.17 -12.29
N ASP A 87 -10.21 -9.05 -13.27
CA ASP A 87 -10.84 -10.37 -13.33
C ASP A 87 -10.42 -11.26 -12.15
N PHE A 88 -9.13 -11.28 -11.80
CA PHE A 88 -8.66 -12.13 -10.68
C PHE A 88 -9.01 -11.50 -9.32
N GLN A 89 -9.04 -10.16 -9.21
CA GLN A 89 -9.58 -9.49 -8.03
C GLN A 89 -11.07 -9.84 -7.85
N GLU A 90 -11.86 -9.86 -8.93
CA GLU A 90 -13.27 -10.24 -8.87
C GLU A 90 -13.42 -11.69 -8.41
N ALA A 91 -12.57 -12.61 -8.90
CA ALA A 91 -12.54 -14.00 -8.45
C ALA A 91 -12.23 -14.11 -6.95
N TYR A 92 -11.25 -13.36 -6.44
CA TYR A 92 -10.95 -13.33 -5.01
C TYR A 92 -12.11 -12.77 -4.17
N PHE A 93 -12.71 -11.66 -4.58
CA PHE A 93 -13.86 -11.11 -3.88
C PHE A 93 -15.09 -12.04 -3.95
N LYS A 94 -15.26 -12.84 -5.01
CA LYS A 94 -16.29 -13.89 -5.03
C LYS A 94 -16.07 -14.91 -3.92
N ILE A 95 -14.84 -15.33 -3.63
CA ILE A 95 -14.55 -16.21 -2.49
C ILE A 95 -14.97 -15.56 -1.17
N LEU A 96 -14.60 -14.28 -0.95
CA LEU A 96 -14.98 -13.57 0.27
C LEU A 96 -16.50 -13.43 0.41
N PHE A 97 -17.19 -13.05 -0.66
CA PHE A 97 -18.64 -12.86 -0.62
C PHE A 97 -19.39 -14.19 -0.49
N SER A 98 -18.94 -15.27 -1.13
CA SER A 98 -19.56 -16.59 -0.96
C SER A 98 -19.51 -17.10 0.49
N ASN A 99 -18.44 -16.77 1.23
CA ASN A 99 -18.26 -17.24 2.61
C ASN A 99 -18.76 -16.26 3.68
N PHE A 100 -18.73 -14.95 3.42
CA PHE A 100 -18.95 -13.92 4.46
C PHE A 100 -20.06 -12.92 4.13
N TYR A 101 -20.79 -13.08 3.01
CA TYR A 101 -21.79 -12.10 2.55
C TYR A 101 -22.85 -11.78 3.59
N GLN A 102 -23.37 -12.76 4.34
CA GLN A 102 -24.42 -12.51 5.33
C GLN A 102 -23.98 -11.46 6.36
N PHE A 103 -22.75 -11.58 6.87
CA PHE A 103 -22.19 -10.64 7.83
C PHE A 103 -21.89 -9.28 7.20
N TYR A 104 -21.48 -9.28 5.91
CA TYR A 104 -21.29 -8.06 5.13
C TYR A 104 -22.60 -7.28 4.96
N ASP A 105 -23.64 -7.95 4.53
CA ASP A 105 -24.96 -7.35 4.26
C ASP A 105 -25.61 -6.82 5.55
N ASP A 106 -25.53 -7.59 6.64
CA ASP A 106 -26.05 -7.18 7.95
C ASP A 106 -25.32 -5.94 8.51
N PHE A 107 -24.00 -5.82 8.31
CA PHE A 107 -23.29 -4.59 8.69
C PHE A 107 -23.69 -3.41 7.82
N ILE A 108 -23.78 -3.57 6.49
CA ILE A 108 -24.09 -2.48 5.56
C ILE A 108 -25.47 -1.91 5.90
N LYS A 109 -26.46 -2.79 6.14
CA LYS A 109 -27.82 -2.40 6.53
C LYS A 109 -27.86 -1.67 7.87
N SER A 110 -27.04 -2.09 8.84
CA SER A 110 -27.00 -1.51 10.18
C SER A 110 -26.07 -0.29 10.32
N LYS A 111 -25.29 0.05 9.29
CA LYS A 111 -24.22 1.08 9.33
C LYS A 111 -23.19 0.83 10.44
N ALA A 112 -23.01 -0.43 10.82
CA ALA A 112 -22.01 -0.83 11.81
C ALA A 112 -20.59 -0.81 11.20
N GLN A 113 -19.58 -0.69 12.07
CA GLN A 113 -18.18 -0.83 11.70
C GLN A 113 -17.76 -2.32 11.73
N PRO A 114 -16.81 -2.76 10.88
CA PRO A 114 -16.33 -4.15 10.84
C PRO A 114 -15.95 -4.71 12.22
N TYR A 115 -15.28 -3.91 13.05
CA TYR A 115 -14.91 -4.27 14.42
C TYR A 115 -16.13 -4.58 15.31
N GLN A 116 -17.22 -3.81 15.19
CA GLN A 116 -18.41 -3.98 16.04
C GLN A 116 -19.11 -5.30 15.73
N VAL A 117 -19.20 -5.63 14.45
CA VAL A 117 -19.78 -6.90 13.98
C VAL A 117 -18.90 -8.07 14.39
N ALA A 118 -17.58 -7.96 14.18
CA ALA A 118 -16.63 -8.97 14.61
C ALA A 118 -16.70 -9.25 16.12
N HIS A 119 -16.79 -8.19 16.95
CA HIS A 119 -16.95 -8.32 18.39
C HIS A 119 -18.24 -9.08 18.71
N PHE A 120 -19.38 -8.67 18.17
CA PHE A 120 -20.67 -9.32 18.42
C PHE A 120 -20.67 -10.82 18.05
N ILE A 121 -20.12 -11.15 16.88
CA ILE A 121 -20.05 -12.52 16.35
C ILE A 121 -19.12 -13.38 17.21
N SER A 122 -17.98 -12.85 17.64
CA SER A 122 -17.02 -13.57 18.48
C SER A 122 -17.54 -13.93 19.87
N GLU A 123 -18.64 -13.30 20.32
CA GLU A 123 -19.33 -13.68 21.57
C GLU A 123 -20.28 -14.88 21.39
N GLN A 124 -20.57 -15.29 20.15
CA GLN A 124 -21.48 -16.40 19.87
C GLN A 124 -20.72 -17.73 19.88
N SER A 125 -20.77 -18.47 20.98
CA SER A 125 -19.99 -19.71 21.18
C SER A 125 -20.19 -20.73 20.05
N ASP A 126 -21.43 -20.93 19.60
CA ASP A 126 -21.76 -21.92 18.58
C ASP A 126 -21.12 -21.54 17.22
N PHE A 127 -21.09 -20.25 16.90
CA PHE A 127 -20.42 -19.75 15.70
C PHE A 127 -18.90 -19.87 15.81
N VAL A 128 -18.32 -19.50 16.96
CA VAL A 128 -16.87 -19.59 17.19
C VAL A 128 -16.38 -21.03 17.02
N GLU A 129 -17.10 -22.00 17.59
CA GLU A 129 -16.76 -23.42 17.47
C GLU A 129 -16.96 -23.93 16.04
N HIS A 130 -18.03 -23.52 15.36
CA HIS A 130 -18.26 -23.91 13.97
C HIS A 130 -17.17 -23.35 13.05
N LEU A 131 -16.82 -22.07 13.19
CA LEU A 131 -15.79 -21.40 12.40
C LEU A 131 -14.43 -22.08 12.58
N ASP A 132 -14.03 -22.37 13.82
CA ASP A 132 -12.77 -23.08 14.14
C ASP A 132 -12.69 -24.46 13.46
N GLN A 133 -13.82 -25.16 13.35
CA GLN A 133 -13.88 -26.48 12.67
C GLN A 133 -13.76 -26.38 11.15
N ILE A 134 -14.40 -25.40 10.52
CA ILE A 134 -14.42 -25.27 9.04
C ILE A 134 -13.23 -24.47 8.50
N PHE A 135 -12.58 -23.65 9.33
CA PHE A 135 -11.52 -22.75 8.88
C PHE A 135 -10.34 -23.44 8.17
N PRO A 136 -9.87 -24.64 8.59
CA PRO A 136 -8.79 -25.33 7.88
C PRO A 136 -9.09 -25.61 6.40
N GLU A 137 -10.34 -25.95 6.06
CA GLU A 137 -10.78 -26.18 4.68
C GLU A 137 -10.78 -24.87 3.89
N LEU A 138 -11.40 -23.82 4.45
CA LEU A 138 -11.36 -22.48 3.85
C LEU A 138 -9.93 -21.97 3.61
N LEU A 139 -9.02 -22.21 4.57
CA LEU A 139 -7.63 -21.81 4.44
C LEU A 139 -6.93 -22.57 3.31
N SER A 140 -7.23 -23.86 3.13
CA SER A 140 -6.70 -24.68 2.04
C SER A 140 -7.14 -24.15 0.68
N ASP A 141 -8.44 -23.90 0.51
CA ASP A 141 -9.00 -23.37 -0.75
C ASP A 141 -8.39 -22.02 -1.12
N VAL A 142 -8.21 -21.14 -0.12
CA VAL A 142 -7.61 -19.81 -0.34
C VAL A 142 -6.13 -19.94 -0.71
N LYS A 143 -5.39 -20.90 -0.15
CA LYS A 143 -4.00 -21.15 -0.55
C LYS A 143 -3.91 -21.63 -1.99
N GLU A 144 -4.70 -22.63 -2.37
CA GLU A 144 -4.73 -23.17 -3.74
C GLU A 144 -5.09 -22.08 -4.77
N PHE A 145 -6.06 -21.23 -4.43
CA PHE A 145 -6.39 -20.06 -5.25
C PHE A 145 -5.16 -19.18 -5.50
N TRP A 146 -4.44 -18.79 -4.44
CA TRP A 146 -3.28 -17.91 -4.56
C TRP A 146 -2.09 -18.58 -5.25
N GLU A 147 -1.84 -19.87 -5.00
CA GLU A 147 -0.81 -20.63 -5.73
C GLU A 147 -1.04 -20.61 -7.25
N THR A 148 -2.31 -20.61 -7.67
CA THR A 148 -2.69 -20.60 -9.08
C THR A 148 -2.60 -19.22 -9.73
N VAL A 149 -3.02 -18.15 -9.02
CA VAL A 149 -3.25 -16.84 -9.65
C VAL A 149 -2.26 -15.74 -9.24
N HIS A 150 -1.46 -15.95 -8.20
CA HIS A 150 -0.60 -14.90 -7.62
C HIS A 150 0.34 -14.27 -8.66
N GLU A 151 0.93 -15.08 -9.53
CA GLU A 151 1.87 -14.60 -10.56
C GLU A 151 1.26 -13.53 -11.47
N ILE A 152 -0.06 -13.59 -11.73
CA ILE A 152 -0.75 -12.58 -12.53
C ILE A 152 -0.61 -11.20 -11.86
N GLY A 153 -0.93 -11.09 -10.57
CA GLY A 153 -0.81 -9.85 -9.82
C GLY A 153 0.64 -9.38 -9.67
N GLU A 154 1.56 -10.32 -9.39
CA GLU A 154 2.99 -10.04 -9.26
C GLU A 154 3.57 -9.41 -10.53
N ILE A 155 3.29 -10.00 -11.71
CA ILE A 155 3.78 -9.50 -12.99
C ILE A 155 3.28 -8.09 -13.27
N HIS A 156 1.99 -7.83 -13.05
CA HIS A 156 1.41 -6.51 -13.29
C HIS A 156 2.01 -5.43 -12.38
N LEU A 157 2.29 -5.76 -11.12
CA LEU A 157 2.93 -4.83 -10.20
C LEU A 157 4.39 -4.59 -10.57
N GLN A 158 5.17 -5.65 -10.80
CA GLN A 158 6.60 -5.54 -11.08
C GLN A 158 6.92 -4.81 -12.38
N ASP A 159 6.13 -5.03 -13.43
CA ASP A 159 6.31 -4.39 -14.74
C ASP A 159 5.66 -3.01 -14.83
N GLY A 160 4.85 -2.65 -13.84
CA GLY A 160 4.15 -1.39 -13.78
C GLY A 160 5.03 -0.22 -13.34
N GLU A 161 4.86 0.94 -13.99
CA GLU A 161 5.59 2.19 -13.69
C GLU A 161 4.97 3.01 -12.55
N GLN A 162 3.83 2.56 -12.03
CA GLN A 162 3.07 3.28 -11.03
C GLN A 162 3.74 3.28 -9.66
N LEU A 163 3.50 4.33 -8.87
CA LEU A 163 3.96 4.35 -7.48
C LEU A 163 3.16 3.35 -6.66
N LYS A 164 3.84 2.42 -6.00
CA LYS A 164 3.21 1.33 -5.25
C LYS A 164 3.52 1.45 -3.78
N ALA A 165 2.55 1.15 -2.93
CA ALA A 165 2.82 0.92 -1.52
C ALA A 165 2.20 -0.38 -1.04
N ASN A 166 3.00 -1.21 -0.37
CA ASN A 166 2.56 -2.50 0.14
C ASN A 166 2.27 -2.41 1.64
N PHE A 167 1.06 -2.77 2.03
CA PHE A 167 0.68 -2.75 3.44
C PHE A 167 1.54 -3.75 4.25
N ALA A 168 2.07 -3.27 5.37
CA ALA A 168 2.90 -4.05 6.28
C ALA A 168 2.77 -3.56 7.73
N GLY A 169 3.36 -4.32 8.65
CA GLY A 169 3.42 -3.95 10.07
C GLY A 169 2.20 -4.34 10.92
N ASP A 170 1.12 -4.80 10.30
CA ASP A 170 -0.04 -5.40 10.99
C ASP A 170 -0.66 -6.52 10.13
N LEU A 171 -1.76 -7.13 10.60
CA LEU A 171 -2.50 -8.19 9.90
C LEU A 171 -3.25 -7.68 8.67
N PHE A 172 -3.81 -6.46 8.75
CA PHE A 172 -4.53 -5.77 7.68
C PHE A 172 -4.72 -4.28 8.08
N PRO A 173 -4.97 -3.33 7.15
CA PRO A 173 -5.32 -1.96 7.52
C PRO A 173 -6.42 -1.86 8.60
N ALA A 174 -6.32 -0.83 9.43
CA ALA A 174 -7.29 -0.59 10.50
C ALA A 174 -8.70 -0.32 9.94
N TYR A 175 -9.74 -0.76 10.64
CA TYR A 175 -11.13 -0.61 10.20
C TYR A 175 -11.63 0.85 10.22
N THR A 176 -10.99 1.70 11.02
CA THR A 176 -11.24 3.16 11.06
C THR A 176 -10.47 3.92 9.98
N GLU A 177 -9.55 3.25 9.27
CA GLU A 177 -8.59 3.88 8.38
C GLU A 177 -8.69 3.27 6.98
N ASN A 178 -9.13 4.05 6.00
CA ASN A 178 -9.05 3.63 4.62
C ASN A 178 -7.69 4.07 4.04
N ALA A 179 -6.81 3.10 3.75
CA ALA A 179 -5.45 3.36 3.28
C ALA A 179 -5.44 4.20 1.97
N VAL A 180 -6.46 4.04 1.12
CA VAL A 180 -6.63 4.83 -0.11
C VAL A 180 -6.98 6.27 0.21
N SER A 181 -7.81 6.51 1.23
CA SER A 181 -8.26 7.87 1.61
C SER A 181 -7.13 8.81 2.04
N CYS A 182 -5.94 8.26 2.27
CA CYS A 182 -4.81 8.97 2.88
C CYS A 182 -3.60 8.86 1.96
N THR A 183 -3.05 7.66 1.82
CA THR A 183 -1.85 7.40 1.04
C THR A 183 -2.13 7.43 -0.47
N GLY A 184 -3.39 7.19 -0.88
CA GLY A 184 -3.84 7.20 -2.28
C GLY A 184 -3.82 8.57 -2.96
N LEU A 185 -3.49 9.65 -2.25
CA LEU A 185 -3.19 10.97 -2.84
C LEU A 185 -1.80 11.04 -3.48
N TYR A 186 -0.89 10.16 -3.07
CA TYR A 186 0.48 10.15 -3.55
C TYR A 186 0.79 8.83 -4.27
N ILE A 187 0.43 7.71 -3.67
CA ILE A 187 0.66 6.36 -4.19
C ILE A 187 -0.42 6.00 -5.19
N ASP A 188 -0.06 5.37 -6.31
CA ASP A 188 -0.98 4.93 -7.34
C ASP A 188 -1.74 3.66 -6.98
N THR A 189 -1.01 2.64 -6.55
CA THR A 189 -1.55 1.32 -6.20
C THR A 189 -1.19 0.96 -4.78
N ILE A 190 -2.21 0.70 -3.95
CA ILE A 190 -2.03 0.16 -2.61
C ILE A 190 -2.22 -1.36 -2.65
N ILE A 191 -1.20 -2.09 -2.23
CA ILE A 191 -1.21 -3.55 -2.19
C ILE A 191 -1.60 -3.99 -0.79
N LEU A 192 -2.70 -4.72 -0.68
CA LEU A 192 -3.26 -5.22 0.57
C LEU A 192 -3.00 -6.73 0.71
N PRO A 193 -2.68 -7.24 1.92
CA PRO A 193 -2.50 -8.67 2.12
C PRO A 193 -3.85 -9.41 2.10
N CYS A 194 -3.83 -10.72 1.94
CA CYS A 194 -5.02 -11.54 2.19
C CYS A 194 -5.25 -11.69 3.70
N PRO A 195 -6.34 -11.17 4.29
CA PRO A 195 -6.59 -11.28 5.73
C PRO A 195 -6.78 -12.73 6.19
N ILE A 196 -7.34 -13.61 5.35
CA ILE A 196 -7.52 -15.04 5.67
C ILE A 196 -6.17 -15.71 5.88
N LEU A 197 -5.20 -15.47 4.98
CA LEU A 197 -3.86 -16.06 5.11
C LEU A 197 -3.09 -15.46 6.29
N ARG A 198 -3.16 -14.14 6.49
CA ARG A 198 -2.46 -13.44 7.59
C ARG A 198 -2.95 -13.88 8.96
N VAL A 199 -4.27 -13.87 9.17
CA VAL A 199 -4.89 -14.30 10.43
C VAL A 199 -4.82 -15.82 10.57
N GLY A 200 -4.84 -16.58 9.48
CA GLY A 200 -4.73 -18.05 9.51
C GLY A 200 -3.47 -18.56 10.20
N LYS A 201 -2.37 -17.80 10.19
CA LYS A 201 -1.11 -18.17 10.86
C LYS A 201 -1.21 -18.28 12.39
N ILE A 202 -2.20 -17.64 13.01
CA ILE A 202 -2.41 -17.70 14.46
C ILE A 202 -3.51 -18.69 14.87
N HIS A 203 -4.14 -19.38 13.91
CA HIS A 203 -5.12 -20.43 14.19
C HIS A 203 -4.48 -21.55 15.04
N GLY A 204 -5.14 -21.94 16.13
CA GLY A 204 -4.61 -22.92 17.10
C GLY A 204 -3.56 -22.39 18.09
N PHE A 205 -3.00 -21.20 17.87
CA PHE A 205 -2.02 -20.57 18.77
C PHE A 205 -2.60 -19.46 19.67
N THR A 206 -3.77 -18.93 19.29
CA THR A 206 -4.58 -18.02 20.12
C THR A 206 -5.90 -18.70 20.53
N ASN A 207 -6.65 -18.07 21.43
CA ASN A 207 -7.96 -18.57 21.81
C ASN A 207 -8.98 -18.42 20.66
N LYS A 208 -9.91 -19.38 20.52
CA LYS A 208 -10.85 -19.46 19.38
C LYS A 208 -11.68 -18.18 19.20
N LYS A 209 -12.12 -17.59 20.31
CA LYS A 209 -12.89 -16.34 20.31
C LYS A 209 -12.09 -15.18 19.71
N HIS A 210 -10.85 -15.00 20.16
CA HIS A 210 -9.96 -13.96 19.65
C HIS A 210 -9.57 -14.19 18.19
N PHE A 211 -9.31 -15.45 17.79
CA PHE A 211 -9.12 -15.82 16.39
C PHE A 211 -10.33 -15.44 15.52
N CYS A 212 -11.53 -15.83 15.94
CA CYS A 212 -12.79 -15.48 15.27
C CYS A 212 -12.94 -13.96 15.15
N PHE A 213 -12.70 -13.22 16.23
CA PHE A 213 -12.75 -11.77 16.23
C PHE A 213 -11.78 -11.15 15.19
N LEU A 214 -10.51 -11.56 15.19
CA LEU A 214 -9.52 -11.04 14.25
C LEU A 214 -9.86 -11.37 12.80
N LEU A 215 -10.27 -12.62 12.54
CA LEU A 215 -10.64 -13.06 11.19
C LEU A 215 -11.80 -12.23 10.66
N MET A 216 -12.89 -12.15 11.43
CA MET A 216 -14.09 -11.42 11.02
C MET A 216 -13.79 -9.92 10.84
N LYS A 217 -13.04 -9.30 11.77
CA LYS A 217 -12.66 -7.89 11.69
C LYS A 217 -11.95 -7.58 10.38
N HIS A 218 -10.93 -8.36 10.04
CA HIS A 218 -10.06 -8.08 8.90
C HIS A 218 -10.67 -8.52 7.55
N VAL A 219 -11.40 -9.64 7.51
CA VAL A 219 -12.13 -10.07 6.30
C VAL A 219 -13.21 -9.05 5.93
N LEU A 220 -14.03 -8.62 6.89
CA LEU A 220 -15.07 -7.62 6.63
C LEU A 220 -14.46 -6.28 6.20
N THR A 221 -13.34 -5.87 6.81
CA THR A 221 -12.61 -4.66 6.39
C THR A 221 -12.12 -4.80 4.94
N CYS A 222 -11.53 -5.93 4.56
CA CYS A 222 -11.10 -6.20 3.18
C CYS A 222 -12.26 -6.11 2.18
N MET A 223 -13.43 -6.68 2.51
CA MET A 223 -14.61 -6.62 1.63
C MET A 223 -15.07 -5.18 1.33
N THR A 224 -14.81 -4.21 2.21
CA THR A 224 -15.12 -2.78 1.94
C THR A 224 -14.31 -2.18 0.79
N TYR A 225 -13.16 -2.78 0.44
CA TYR A 225 -12.32 -2.33 -0.67
C TYR A 225 -12.79 -2.83 -2.04
N ARG A 226 -13.78 -3.73 -2.11
CA ARG A 226 -14.24 -4.36 -3.36
C ARG A 226 -14.48 -3.35 -4.48
N ASN A 227 -15.23 -2.28 -4.20
CA ASN A 227 -15.57 -1.31 -5.24
C ASN A 227 -14.34 -0.56 -5.76
N LEU A 228 -13.34 -0.29 -4.91
CA LEU A 228 -12.10 0.36 -5.33
C LEU A 228 -11.18 -0.59 -6.10
N ALA A 229 -11.14 -1.86 -5.69
CA ALA A 229 -10.31 -2.88 -6.32
C ALA A 229 -10.85 -3.33 -7.69
N LEU A 230 -12.15 -3.16 -7.93
CA LEU A 230 -12.82 -3.49 -9.20
C LEU A 230 -13.11 -2.26 -10.06
N GLU A 231 -12.58 -1.10 -9.68
CA GLU A 231 -12.78 0.12 -10.46
C GLU A 231 -11.93 0.05 -11.74
N ASP A 232 -12.56 0.35 -12.88
CA ASP A 232 -11.90 0.38 -14.20
C ASP A 232 -11.05 1.66 -14.36
N ILE A 233 -9.96 1.73 -13.59
CA ILE A 233 -8.98 2.80 -13.57
C ILE A 233 -7.58 2.17 -13.61
N GLU A 234 -6.77 2.62 -14.58
CA GLU A 234 -5.38 2.20 -14.72
C GLU A 234 -4.42 3.33 -14.30
N PRO A 235 -3.42 3.06 -13.45
CA PRO A 235 -3.18 1.79 -12.74
C PRO A 235 -4.23 1.52 -11.65
N ALA A 236 -4.45 0.24 -11.32
CA ALA A 236 -5.38 -0.19 -10.27
C ALA A 236 -5.12 0.54 -8.94
N ILE A 237 -6.16 1.08 -8.30
CA ILE A 237 -6.03 1.87 -7.06
C ILE A 237 -5.67 0.97 -5.87
N VAL A 238 -6.28 -0.21 -5.81
CA VAL A 238 -6.08 -1.20 -4.75
C VAL A 238 -5.94 -2.57 -5.39
N LEU A 239 -4.99 -3.35 -4.87
CA LEU A 239 -4.81 -4.74 -5.25
C LEU A 239 -4.69 -5.60 -3.99
N VAL A 240 -5.58 -6.57 -3.81
CA VAL A 240 -5.33 -7.62 -2.82
C VAL A 240 -4.36 -8.61 -3.43
N LEU A 241 -3.16 -8.69 -2.88
CA LEU A 241 -2.13 -9.64 -3.29
C LEU A 241 -1.32 -10.04 -2.05
N PRO A 242 -1.47 -11.27 -1.54
CA PRO A 242 -0.71 -11.72 -0.38
C PRO A 242 0.77 -11.90 -0.71
N ASP A 243 1.57 -11.93 0.34
CA ASP A 243 2.95 -12.33 0.27
C ASP A 243 3.06 -13.81 -0.13
N LYS A 244 4.02 -14.20 -0.97
CA LYS A 244 4.24 -15.62 -1.33
C LYS A 244 4.40 -16.50 -0.10
N ARG A 245 5.04 -15.98 0.94
CA ARG A 245 5.23 -16.63 2.25
C ARG A 245 3.95 -16.91 3.02
N ASP A 246 2.84 -16.28 2.65
CA ASP A 246 1.56 -16.46 3.33
C ASP A 246 0.82 -17.72 2.85
N PHE A 247 1.17 -18.26 1.66
CA PHE A 247 0.54 -19.46 1.11
C PHE A 247 1.52 -20.57 0.71
N SER A 248 2.76 -20.24 0.28
CA SER A 248 3.80 -21.23 -0.03
C SER A 248 4.56 -21.70 1.21
N SER A 249 4.85 -23.01 1.28
CA SER A 249 5.66 -23.62 2.34
C SER A 249 7.14 -23.26 2.26
N ASP A 250 7.65 -22.99 1.05
CA ASP A 250 9.09 -23.02 0.78
C ASP A 250 9.82 -21.74 1.23
N ASP A 251 9.10 -20.63 1.45
CA ASP A 251 9.69 -19.32 1.72
C ASP A 251 9.76 -18.92 3.21
N ASN A 252 9.11 -19.64 4.12
CA ASN A 252 9.04 -19.21 5.54
C ASN A 252 10.31 -19.52 6.35
N GLU A 253 10.96 -20.67 6.13
CA GLU A 253 12.22 -21.00 6.82
C GLU A 253 13.34 -20.03 6.43
N GLY A 254 13.41 -19.64 5.15
CA GLY A 254 14.39 -18.69 4.65
C GLY A 254 14.28 -17.29 5.27
N LEU A 255 13.07 -16.83 5.63
CA LEU A 255 12.91 -15.51 6.26
C LEU A 255 13.53 -15.45 7.66
N HIS A 256 13.26 -16.44 8.50
CA HIS A 256 13.76 -16.45 9.88
C HIS A 256 15.28 -16.66 9.94
N GLU A 257 15.85 -17.37 8.98
CA GLU A 257 17.29 -17.46 8.81
C GLU A 257 17.88 -16.11 8.40
N ARG A 258 17.37 -15.50 7.33
CA ARG A 258 17.79 -14.17 6.84
C ARG A 258 17.60 -13.06 7.88
N ALA A 259 16.63 -13.19 8.78
CA ALA A 259 16.38 -12.23 9.84
C ALA A 259 17.34 -12.38 11.05
N THR A 260 18.04 -13.51 11.16
CA THR A 260 18.86 -13.82 12.35
C THR A 260 19.89 -12.73 12.67
N PRO A 261 20.66 -12.18 11.71
CA PRO A 261 21.58 -11.08 12.00
C PRO A 261 20.90 -9.86 12.63
N PHE A 262 19.70 -9.49 12.18
CA PHE A 262 18.94 -8.35 12.71
C PHE A 262 18.35 -8.63 14.09
N VAL A 263 17.90 -9.87 14.33
CA VAL A 263 17.47 -10.32 15.66
C VAL A 263 18.62 -10.18 16.66
N LEU A 264 19.80 -10.69 16.33
CA LEU A 264 20.97 -10.64 17.21
C LEU A 264 21.48 -9.21 17.38
N ALA A 265 21.47 -8.39 16.34
CA ALA A 265 21.81 -6.96 16.43
C ALA A 265 20.85 -6.20 17.36
N HIS A 266 19.55 -6.49 17.28
CA HIS A 266 18.56 -5.89 18.17
C HIS A 266 18.75 -6.32 19.62
N ALA A 267 18.94 -7.62 19.87
CA ALA A 267 19.24 -8.14 21.20
C ALA A 267 20.55 -7.56 21.76
N GLN A 268 21.59 -7.42 20.92
CA GLN A 268 22.86 -6.82 21.29
C GLN A 268 22.69 -5.36 21.68
N TYR A 269 21.85 -4.61 20.97
CA TYR A 269 21.53 -3.24 21.37
C TYR A 269 20.89 -3.20 22.76
N LEU A 270 19.87 -4.02 23.00
CA LEU A 270 19.11 -4.05 24.25
C LEU A 270 19.99 -4.42 25.46
N TYR A 271 20.78 -5.48 25.33
CA TYR A 271 21.57 -6.04 26.43
C TYR A 271 23.01 -5.53 26.50
N GLY A 272 23.49 -4.80 25.48
CA GLY A 272 24.88 -4.34 25.40
C GLY A 272 25.90 -5.47 25.32
N ARG A 273 25.51 -6.67 24.87
CA ARG A 273 26.37 -7.84 24.69
C ARG A 273 26.09 -8.52 23.34
N SER A 274 27.12 -9.07 22.71
CA SER A 274 26.94 -9.85 21.47
C SER A 274 26.38 -11.24 21.79
N PHE A 275 25.73 -11.85 20.79
CA PHE A 275 25.29 -13.23 20.79
C PHE A 275 25.71 -13.86 19.45
N GLU A 276 26.26 -15.08 19.49
CA GLU A 276 26.72 -15.80 18.30
C GLU A 276 25.56 -16.48 17.56
N SER A 277 24.49 -16.84 18.27
CA SER A 277 23.34 -17.55 17.70
C SER A 277 22.03 -17.24 18.43
N LYS A 278 20.91 -17.63 17.82
CA LYS A 278 19.58 -17.59 18.47
C LYS A 278 19.50 -18.52 19.68
N ASP A 279 20.27 -19.61 19.67
CA ASP A 279 20.31 -20.55 20.80
C ASP A 279 21.05 -19.94 22.00
N GLU A 280 22.17 -19.24 21.78
CA GLU A 280 22.83 -18.51 22.88
C GLU A 280 21.92 -17.42 23.45
N LEU A 281 21.21 -16.69 22.57
CA LEU A 281 20.22 -15.70 22.99
C LEU A 281 19.08 -16.35 23.80
N PHE A 282 18.63 -17.53 23.40
CA PHE A 282 17.59 -18.29 24.10
C PHE A 282 18.05 -18.72 25.49
N ASP A 283 19.24 -19.30 25.62
CA ASP A 283 19.80 -19.73 26.90
C ASP A 283 19.99 -18.55 27.85
N PHE A 284 20.53 -17.44 27.35
CA PHE A 284 20.66 -16.20 28.12
C PHE A 284 19.29 -15.69 28.58
N SER A 285 18.33 -15.58 27.65
CA SER A 285 16.99 -15.05 27.93
C SER A 285 16.21 -15.94 28.90
N SER A 286 16.35 -17.27 28.79
CA SER A 286 15.75 -18.24 29.71
C SER A 286 16.17 -18.05 31.15
N SER A 287 17.41 -17.59 31.39
CA SER A 287 17.95 -17.35 32.73
C SER A 287 17.32 -16.14 33.46
N LEU A 288 16.67 -15.24 32.71
CA LEU A 288 16.06 -14.01 33.23
C LEU A 288 14.59 -14.27 33.64
N THR A 289 14.44 -15.06 34.70
CA THR A 289 13.16 -15.63 35.15
C THR A 289 12.14 -14.63 35.71
N ASP A 290 12.51 -13.37 35.91
CA ASP A 290 11.65 -12.33 36.46
C ASP A 290 11.99 -10.96 35.85
N VAL A 291 11.05 -10.01 35.96
CA VAL A 291 11.18 -8.67 35.38
C VAL A 291 12.40 -7.92 35.96
N ASP A 292 12.73 -8.11 37.23
CA ASP A 292 13.88 -7.45 37.86
C ASP A 292 15.22 -7.98 37.32
N LYS A 293 15.32 -9.26 36.99
CA LYS A 293 16.50 -9.82 36.29
C LYS A 293 16.63 -9.23 34.90
N VAL A 294 15.55 -9.15 34.13
CA VAL A 294 15.56 -8.55 32.78
C VAL A 294 16.10 -7.12 32.83
N PHE A 295 15.56 -6.28 33.71
CA PHE A 295 15.94 -4.86 33.78
C PHE A 295 17.31 -4.59 34.41
N ARG A 296 17.91 -5.57 35.10
CA ARG A 296 19.32 -5.49 35.52
C ARG A 296 20.29 -5.70 34.35
N GLU A 297 19.90 -6.56 33.41
CA GLU A 297 20.73 -6.88 32.24
C GLU A 297 20.55 -5.88 31.09
N LEU A 298 19.36 -5.30 30.90
CA LEU A 298 19.12 -4.30 29.87
C LEU A 298 20.00 -3.05 30.04
N LYS A 299 20.75 -2.71 28.99
CA LYS A 299 21.57 -1.49 28.93
C LYS A 299 20.89 -0.35 28.18
N ARG A 300 19.98 -0.70 27.26
CA ARG A 300 19.27 0.24 26.39
C ARG A 300 17.78 -0.10 26.33
N PRO A 301 17.03 0.11 27.44
CA PRO A 301 15.63 -0.27 27.54
C PRO A 301 14.69 0.56 26.66
N GLU A 302 15.16 1.66 26.05
CA GLU A 302 14.37 2.55 25.19
C GLU A 302 13.86 1.88 23.90
N ARG A 303 14.49 0.78 23.46
CA ARG A 303 14.02 -0.03 22.32
C ARG A 303 13.21 -1.25 22.74
N LEU A 304 13.00 -1.48 24.03
CA LEU A 304 12.07 -2.51 24.49
C LEU A 304 10.64 -1.98 24.40
N ILE A 305 10.02 -2.17 23.23
CA ILE A 305 8.67 -1.71 22.94
C ILE A 305 7.84 -2.91 22.45
N PHE A 306 6.74 -3.19 23.14
CA PHE A 306 5.72 -4.18 22.78
C PHE A 306 4.61 -3.52 21.96
N ASP A 307 4.14 -2.38 22.46
CA ASP A 307 3.09 -1.56 21.85
C ASP A 307 3.20 -0.10 22.33
N THR A 308 3.37 0.82 21.38
CA THR A 308 3.41 2.28 21.63
C THR A 308 2.14 2.83 22.26
N GLU A 309 0.99 2.20 22.05
CA GLU A 309 -0.29 2.61 22.66
C GLU A 309 -0.36 2.31 24.17
N TRP A 310 0.54 1.45 24.67
CA TRP A 310 0.56 1.10 26.10
C TRP A 310 1.28 2.15 26.96
N GLY A 311 1.77 3.23 26.35
CA GLY A 311 2.49 4.29 27.01
C GLY A 311 3.99 4.02 27.15
N PRO A 312 4.76 4.99 27.68
CA PRO A 312 6.22 4.90 27.73
C PRO A 312 6.72 3.91 28.79
N GLY A 313 7.89 3.32 28.52
CA GLY A 313 8.66 2.53 29.49
C GLY A 313 8.53 1.02 29.29
N GLY A 314 9.61 0.38 28.83
CA GLY A 314 9.61 -1.06 28.52
C GLY A 314 9.25 -1.95 29.70
N ARG A 315 9.45 -1.50 30.95
CA ARG A 315 9.11 -2.28 32.14
C ARG A 315 7.62 -2.44 32.30
N ALA A 316 6.88 -1.33 32.27
CA ALA A 316 5.43 -1.34 32.39
C ALA A 316 4.79 -2.12 31.22
N GLN A 317 5.37 -2.01 30.02
CA GLN A 317 4.89 -2.79 28.86
C GLN A 317 5.13 -4.30 29.02
N LEU A 318 6.29 -4.71 29.52
CA LEU A 318 6.57 -6.13 29.79
C LEU A 318 5.65 -6.69 30.88
N GLU A 319 5.45 -5.96 31.98
CA GLU A 319 4.53 -6.35 33.04
C GLU A 319 3.09 -6.47 32.53
N ARG A 320 2.64 -5.54 31.67
CA ARG A 320 1.34 -5.59 31.00
C ARG A 320 1.21 -6.79 30.07
N HIS A 321 2.21 -7.06 29.22
CA HIS A 321 2.24 -8.22 28.31
C HIS A 321 2.12 -9.55 29.09
N LEU A 322 2.86 -9.67 30.19
CA LEU A 322 2.86 -10.87 31.02
C LEU A 322 1.48 -11.14 31.66
N ALA A 323 0.73 -10.08 31.98
CA ALA A 323 -0.61 -10.14 32.56
C ALA A 323 -1.73 -10.32 31.52
N ASP A 324 -1.45 -10.21 30.22
CA ASP A 324 -2.44 -10.28 29.16
C ASP A 324 -3.03 -11.70 29.02
N PRO A 325 -4.35 -11.90 29.21
CA PRO A 325 -4.99 -13.21 29.03
C PRO A 325 -5.08 -13.66 27.56
N GLU A 326 -4.93 -12.74 26.61
CA GLU A 326 -5.00 -13.00 25.16
C GLU A 326 -3.62 -13.26 24.54
N LYS A 327 -2.54 -13.21 25.32
CA LYS A 327 -1.19 -13.49 24.84
C LYS A 327 -1.10 -14.87 24.18
N MET A 328 -0.27 -14.95 23.14
CA MET A 328 -0.03 -16.18 22.38
C MET A 328 0.42 -17.31 23.31
N LYS A 329 -0.27 -18.45 23.28
CA LYS A 329 -0.01 -19.56 24.18
C LYS A 329 0.97 -20.52 23.51
N SER A 330 2.24 -20.44 23.88
CA SER A 330 3.25 -21.43 23.50
C SER A 330 3.85 -22.07 24.75
N PRO A 331 4.07 -23.40 24.76
CA PRO A 331 4.86 -24.07 25.80
C PRO A 331 6.25 -23.44 26.00
N VAL A 332 6.79 -22.79 24.96
CA VAL A 332 8.11 -22.12 24.98
C VAL A 332 8.07 -20.81 25.78
N HIS A 333 6.98 -20.04 25.74
CA HIS A 333 6.89 -18.76 26.46
C HIS A 333 6.80 -18.97 27.96
N ASN A 334 5.93 -19.90 28.41
CA ASN A 334 5.60 -20.25 29.80
C ASN A 334 5.58 -19.06 30.80
N GLY A 335 5.31 -17.82 30.33
CA GLY A 335 5.37 -16.60 31.13
C GLY A 335 6.76 -16.18 31.63
N ASN A 336 7.87 -16.70 31.07
CA ASN A 336 9.22 -16.28 31.42
C ASN A 336 9.52 -14.88 30.82
N PRO A 337 9.78 -13.84 31.64
CA PRO A 337 9.96 -12.48 31.14
C PRO A 337 11.13 -12.29 30.17
N GLY A 338 12.26 -12.96 30.39
CA GLY A 338 13.39 -12.90 29.46
C GLY A 338 13.07 -13.52 28.11
N ILE A 339 12.35 -14.64 28.11
CA ILE A 339 11.86 -15.26 26.88
C ILE A 339 10.88 -14.32 26.15
N GLU A 340 9.97 -13.63 26.84
CA GLU A 340 9.10 -12.64 26.19
C GLU A 340 9.88 -11.52 25.49
N VAL A 341 10.97 -11.03 26.10
CA VAL A 341 11.87 -10.06 25.45
C VAL A 341 12.59 -10.66 24.24
N MET A 342 13.05 -11.89 24.32
CA MET A 342 13.60 -12.57 23.14
C MET A 342 12.56 -12.66 22.01
N PHE A 343 11.31 -12.95 22.34
CA PHE A 343 10.24 -13.08 21.36
C PHE A 343 9.85 -11.75 20.70
N THR A 344 10.01 -10.61 21.37
CA THR A 344 9.88 -9.32 20.67
C THR A 344 10.95 -9.19 19.59
N CYS A 345 12.19 -9.61 19.87
CA CYS A 345 13.28 -9.61 18.90
C CYS A 345 12.99 -10.54 17.72
N THR A 346 12.66 -11.82 18.01
CA THR A 346 12.44 -12.86 17.00
C THR A 346 11.09 -12.77 16.29
N GLY A 347 10.14 -11.98 16.80
CA GLY A 347 8.87 -11.69 16.13
C GLY A 347 8.93 -10.43 15.27
N ARG A 348 9.42 -9.32 15.82
CA ARG A 348 9.35 -8.00 15.16
C ARG A 348 10.42 -7.78 14.10
N MET A 349 11.64 -8.31 14.28
CA MET A 349 12.69 -8.16 13.27
C MET A 349 12.38 -8.92 11.97
N PRO A 350 11.93 -10.19 12.00
CA PRO A 350 11.46 -10.85 10.78
C PRO A 350 10.26 -10.15 10.14
N GLN A 351 9.34 -9.58 10.93
CA GLN A 351 8.22 -8.79 10.41
C GLN A 351 8.70 -7.55 9.63
N ALA A 352 9.65 -6.79 10.18
CA ALA A 352 10.26 -5.64 9.52
C ALA A 352 11.02 -6.05 8.25
N LEU A 353 11.78 -7.17 8.30
CA LEU A 353 12.49 -7.69 7.14
C LEU A 353 11.50 -8.16 6.05
N ALA A 354 10.40 -8.79 6.46
CA ALA A 354 9.36 -9.21 5.54
C ALA A 354 8.74 -8.03 4.80
N ALA A 355 8.47 -6.92 5.50
CA ALA A 355 8.00 -5.68 4.90
C ALA A 355 8.97 -5.17 3.83
N ARG A 356 10.28 -5.19 4.12
CA ARG A 356 11.34 -4.76 3.19
C ARG A 356 11.42 -5.67 1.96
N ILE A 357 11.44 -6.98 2.15
CA ILE A 357 11.53 -7.96 1.05
C ILE A 357 10.31 -7.83 0.14
N ASN A 358 9.11 -7.83 0.71
CA ASN A 358 7.88 -7.72 -0.06
C ASN A 358 7.80 -6.40 -0.84
N ALA A 359 8.31 -5.32 -0.25
CA ALA A 359 8.43 -4.03 -0.93
C ALA A 359 9.37 -4.12 -2.14
N GLN A 360 10.52 -4.79 -2.01
CA GLN A 360 11.45 -5.02 -3.11
C GLN A 360 10.84 -5.88 -4.21
N ASP A 361 10.17 -6.98 -3.84
CA ASP A 361 9.58 -7.94 -4.79
C ASP A 361 8.54 -7.27 -5.70
N PHE A 362 7.78 -6.29 -5.18
CA PHE A 362 6.80 -5.53 -5.96
C PHE A 362 7.32 -4.19 -6.49
N ARG A 363 8.59 -3.84 -6.24
CA ARG A 363 9.16 -2.49 -6.50
C ARG A 363 8.23 -1.40 -5.94
N SER A 364 7.95 -1.51 -4.65
CA SER A 364 7.01 -0.68 -3.91
C SER A 364 7.65 -0.16 -2.63
N THR A 365 6.94 0.71 -1.92
CA THR A 365 7.34 1.25 -0.62
C THR A 365 6.48 0.65 0.50
N PRO A 366 7.05 0.21 1.64
CA PRO A 366 6.25 -0.27 2.77
C PRO A 366 5.29 0.80 3.29
N TYR A 367 4.01 0.48 3.32
CA TYR A 367 2.99 1.24 4.03
C TYR A 367 2.77 0.62 5.41
N ILE A 368 3.38 1.24 6.43
CA ILE A 368 3.28 0.84 7.83
C ILE A 368 2.58 1.99 8.58
N ASN A 369 1.40 1.72 9.11
CA ASN A 369 0.62 2.68 9.90
C ASN A 369 0.67 2.40 11.41
N ALA A 370 1.06 1.18 11.81
CA ALA A 370 1.31 0.86 13.22
C ALA A 370 2.65 1.44 13.68
N GLU A 371 2.63 2.42 14.59
CA GLU A 371 3.84 3.12 15.06
C GLU A 371 4.88 2.16 15.66
N THR A 372 4.45 1.16 16.42
CA THR A 372 5.36 0.12 16.93
C THR A 372 6.13 -0.55 15.79
N SER A 373 5.42 -1.02 14.77
CA SER A 373 6.04 -1.70 13.63
C SER A 373 6.91 -0.77 12.80
N TRP A 374 6.56 0.52 12.72
CA TRP A 374 7.38 1.56 12.10
C TRP A 374 8.72 1.71 12.82
N LEU A 375 8.73 1.78 14.16
CA LEU A 375 9.97 1.84 14.95
C LEU A 375 10.88 0.65 14.67
N TYR A 376 10.35 -0.58 14.71
CA TYR A 376 11.14 -1.78 14.39
C TYR A 376 11.67 -1.77 12.94
N TYR A 377 10.89 -1.26 11.99
CA TYR A 377 11.35 -1.10 10.60
C TYR A 377 12.51 -0.08 10.49
N THR A 378 12.42 1.06 11.19
CA THR A 378 13.52 2.03 11.22
C THR A 378 14.78 1.47 11.89
N TRP A 379 14.64 0.70 12.97
CA TRP A 379 15.79 0.04 13.60
C TRP A 379 16.41 -1.03 12.71
N LEU A 380 15.60 -1.78 11.96
CA LEU A 380 16.11 -2.73 10.97
C LEU A 380 16.96 -2.00 9.91
N MET A 381 16.48 -0.87 9.37
CA MET A 381 17.25 -0.05 8.43
C MET A 381 18.54 0.51 9.05
N GLU A 382 18.52 0.89 10.33
CA GLU A 382 19.72 1.34 11.05
C GLU A 382 20.76 0.22 11.20
N TYR A 383 20.32 -1.00 11.49
CA TYR A 383 21.19 -2.18 11.59
C TYR A 383 21.71 -2.61 10.22
N GLU A 384 20.92 -2.44 9.15
CA GLU A 384 21.29 -2.72 7.76
C GLU A 384 22.27 -1.68 7.18
N ALA A 385 22.14 -0.42 7.56
CA ALA A 385 22.99 0.69 7.10
C ALA A 385 24.42 0.67 7.65
N LEU A 386 24.80 -0.39 8.38
CA LEU A 386 26.20 -0.71 8.62
C LEU A 386 26.89 -1.27 7.36
N ASP A 387 26.14 -1.66 6.31
CA ASP A 387 26.70 -2.24 5.07
C ASP A 387 26.02 -1.81 3.73
N PHE A 388 25.00 -0.94 3.69
CA PHE A 388 24.22 -0.70 2.45
C PHE A 388 24.09 0.75 1.95
N ASN A 389 24.03 0.87 0.62
CA ASN A 389 23.82 2.11 -0.15
C ASN A 389 22.33 2.23 -0.50
N ILE A 390 21.61 3.20 0.07
CA ILE A 390 20.18 3.43 -0.16
C ILE A 390 19.99 4.31 -1.39
N ASP A 391 19.11 3.92 -2.32
CA ASP A 391 18.69 4.75 -3.45
C ASP A 391 17.81 5.92 -2.94
N ASN A 392 18.15 7.15 -3.35
CA ASN A 392 17.52 8.37 -2.88
C ASN A 392 16.04 8.49 -3.28
N GLU A 393 15.61 7.92 -4.42
CA GLU A 393 14.21 7.98 -4.85
C GLU A 393 13.31 7.08 -3.98
N ASN A 394 13.73 5.83 -3.73
CA ASN A 394 13.02 4.92 -2.82
C ASN A 394 12.91 5.51 -1.40
N LEU A 395 13.94 6.24 -0.97
CA LEU A 395 13.91 6.91 0.32
C LEU A 395 12.88 8.04 0.36
N LYS A 396 12.75 8.83 -0.72
CA LYS A 396 11.73 9.88 -0.82
C LYS A 396 10.32 9.31 -0.71
N GLU A 397 10.03 8.22 -1.42
CA GLU A 397 8.74 7.55 -1.33
C GLU A 397 8.45 7.06 0.09
N LEU A 398 9.43 6.46 0.77
CA LEU A 398 9.30 6.02 2.16
C LEU A 398 8.98 7.18 3.11
N HIS A 399 9.66 8.32 2.96
CA HIS A 399 9.35 9.54 3.72
C HIS A 399 7.92 10.03 3.47
N MET A 400 7.47 10.01 2.21
CA MET A 400 6.11 10.43 1.84
C MET A 400 5.04 9.47 2.38
N VAL A 401 5.23 8.16 2.24
CA VAL A 401 4.29 7.14 2.72
C VAL A 401 4.15 7.20 4.23
N ASN A 402 5.26 7.35 4.97
CA ASN A 402 5.23 7.53 6.42
C ASN A 402 4.55 8.85 6.83
N ALA A 403 4.83 9.95 6.12
CA ALA A 403 4.18 11.23 6.41
C ALA A 403 2.65 11.15 6.24
N LEU A 404 2.19 10.49 5.19
CA LEU A 404 0.77 10.32 4.89
C LEU A 404 0.08 9.32 5.82
N SER A 405 0.77 8.25 6.24
CA SER A 405 0.23 7.32 7.25
C SER A 405 0.09 8.01 8.61
N LYS A 406 1.07 8.84 9.01
CA LYS A 406 1.04 9.60 10.28
C LYS A 406 0.07 10.78 10.27
N GLY A 407 -0.13 11.45 9.14
CA GLY A 407 -1.07 12.58 9.01
C GLY A 407 -2.52 12.24 9.36
N MET A 408 -2.84 10.95 9.49
CA MET A 408 -4.13 10.44 9.94
C MET A 408 -4.31 10.47 11.47
N GLN A 409 -3.21 10.55 12.23
CA GLN A 409 -3.19 10.54 13.70
C GLN A 409 -2.77 11.92 14.25
N GLY A 410 -3.47 12.44 15.25
CA GLY A 410 -3.26 13.80 15.80
C GLY A 410 -4.08 14.89 15.10
N GLY A 411 -3.80 16.17 15.38
CA GLY A 411 -4.58 17.35 14.97
C GLY A 411 -4.73 17.62 13.46
N PHE A 412 -4.39 16.64 12.62
CA PHE A 412 -4.30 16.73 11.16
C PHE A 412 -5.19 15.72 10.42
N SER A 413 -6.15 15.11 11.14
CA SER A 413 -7.08 14.06 10.70
C SER A 413 -7.79 14.25 9.36
N TRP A 414 -7.83 15.48 8.83
CA TRP A 414 -8.47 15.77 7.55
C TRP A 414 -7.67 15.28 6.34
N LEU A 415 -6.33 15.19 6.42
CA LEU A 415 -5.50 14.60 5.35
C LEU A 415 -5.80 13.09 5.19
N GLY A 416 -6.36 12.46 6.23
CA GLY A 416 -6.78 11.07 6.25
C GLY A 416 -8.28 10.79 6.01
N ASP A 417 -9.10 11.81 5.71
CA ASP A 417 -10.56 11.65 5.53
C ASP A 417 -11.07 12.26 4.21
N ILE A 418 -10.25 12.14 3.15
CA ILE A 418 -10.69 12.56 1.81
C ILE A 418 -11.74 11.57 1.30
N PRO A 419 -12.92 12.04 0.84
CA PRO A 419 -13.94 11.16 0.30
C PRO A 419 -13.39 10.30 -0.85
N LEU A 420 -13.68 9.00 -0.83
CA LEU A 420 -13.25 8.09 -1.90
C LEU A 420 -13.70 8.56 -3.29
N ASN A 421 -14.91 9.11 -3.42
CA ASN A 421 -15.37 9.68 -4.70
C ASN A 421 -14.46 10.79 -5.24
N ASN A 422 -13.89 11.62 -4.36
CA ASN A 422 -12.95 12.66 -4.78
C ASN A 422 -11.64 12.05 -5.27
N ILE A 423 -11.17 10.97 -4.64
CA ILE A 423 -9.98 10.24 -5.09
C ILE A 423 -10.24 9.62 -6.47
N LEU A 424 -11.41 9.02 -6.69
CA LEU A 424 -11.81 8.52 -8.00
C LEU A 424 -11.84 9.64 -9.06
N GLU A 425 -12.35 10.83 -8.71
CA GLU A 425 -12.33 11.98 -9.61
C GLU A 425 -10.90 12.49 -9.89
N ILE A 426 -10.04 12.55 -8.87
CA ILE A 426 -8.62 12.89 -9.01
C ILE A 426 -7.93 11.94 -10.01
N ARG A 427 -8.20 10.64 -9.88
CA ARG A 427 -7.66 9.59 -10.75
C ARG A 427 -8.12 9.74 -12.19
N ARG A 428 -9.43 9.81 -12.41
CA ARG A 428 -10.05 9.92 -13.74
C ARG A 428 -9.63 11.18 -14.48
N ASN A 429 -9.37 12.26 -13.75
CA ASN A 429 -8.95 13.55 -14.33
C ASN A 429 -7.43 13.69 -14.46
N GLY A 430 -6.63 12.68 -14.09
CA GLY A 430 -5.17 12.71 -14.22
C GLY A 430 -4.48 13.74 -13.32
N LEU A 431 -5.06 14.06 -12.15
CA LEU A 431 -4.59 15.13 -11.26
C LEU A 431 -3.50 14.69 -10.26
N MET A 432 -3.14 13.41 -10.26
CA MET A 432 -2.13 12.84 -9.36
C MET A 432 -0.75 13.54 -9.42
N PRO A 433 -0.19 13.87 -10.60
CA PRO A 433 1.11 14.57 -10.65
C PRO A 433 1.08 15.94 -9.97
N GLU A 434 -0.03 16.68 -10.10
CA GLU A 434 -0.21 17.98 -9.43
C GLU A 434 -0.24 17.81 -7.91
N ILE A 435 -1.01 16.83 -7.41
CA ILE A 435 -1.08 16.54 -5.97
C ILE A 435 0.28 16.13 -5.43
N ARG A 436 1.00 15.22 -6.10
CA ARG A 436 2.35 14.82 -5.69
C ARG A 436 3.30 15.99 -5.61
N ASN A 437 3.25 16.89 -6.59
CA ASN A 437 4.08 18.08 -6.60
C ASN A 437 3.76 18.99 -5.42
N ILE A 438 2.47 19.17 -5.08
CA ILE A 438 2.06 19.93 -3.89
C ILE A 438 2.59 19.27 -2.61
N LEU A 439 2.41 17.96 -2.45
CA LEU A 439 2.75 17.25 -1.22
C LEU A 439 4.27 17.16 -0.97
N SER A 440 5.07 16.98 -2.03
CA SER A 440 6.49 16.62 -1.91
C SER A 440 7.47 17.81 -1.92
N ILE A 441 6.99 19.05 -1.91
CA ILE A 441 7.84 20.25 -1.94
C ILE A 441 8.82 20.27 -0.75
N GLY A 442 10.13 20.35 -1.02
CA GLY A 442 11.14 20.49 0.03
C GLY A 442 11.56 19.18 0.72
N ILE A 443 11.02 18.03 0.31
CA ILE A 443 11.30 16.74 0.96
C ILE A 443 12.69 16.21 0.58
N SER A 444 13.09 16.36 -0.68
CA SER A 444 14.42 15.93 -1.15
C SER A 444 15.57 16.64 -0.44
N GLU A 445 15.37 17.90 -0.06
CA GLU A 445 16.32 18.71 0.71
C GLU A 445 16.44 18.20 2.15
N ILE A 446 15.33 17.82 2.78
CA ILE A 446 15.33 17.22 4.13
C ILE A 446 16.07 15.89 4.10
N ILE A 447 15.77 15.04 3.12
CA ILE A 447 16.43 13.73 2.97
C ILE A 447 17.92 13.89 2.75
N SER A 448 18.34 14.85 1.92
CA SER A 448 19.76 15.13 1.66
C SER A 448 20.50 15.61 2.92
N ALA A 449 19.82 16.35 3.79
CA ALA A 449 20.40 16.86 5.04
C ALA A 449 20.40 15.81 6.18
N SER A 450 19.30 15.06 6.30
CA SER A 450 19.11 14.04 7.33
C SER A 450 18.22 12.90 6.79
N PRO A 451 18.82 11.87 6.16
CA PRO A 451 18.11 10.77 5.50
C PRO A 451 17.11 10.01 6.38
N ARG A 452 17.29 10.07 7.70
CA ARG A 452 16.46 9.35 8.69
C ARG A 452 15.53 10.25 9.51
N ASP A 453 15.48 11.55 9.23
CA ASP A 453 14.59 12.47 9.95
C ASP A 453 13.18 12.46 9.35
N TYR A 454 12.48 11.35 9.60
CA TYR A 454 11.10 11.17 9.16
C TYR A 454 10.12 12.17 9.80
N ASN A 455 10.45 12.70 10.98
CA ASN A 455 9.62 13.70 11.64
C ASN A 455 9.67 15.05 10.91
N ALA A 456 10.86 15.49 10.48
CA ALA A 456 11.01 16.69 9.67
C ALA A 456 10.27 16.57 8.34
N SER A 457 10.37 15.43 7.66
CA SER A 457 9.63 15.18 6.42
C SER A 457 8.12 15.19 6.65
N SER A 458 7.62 14.53 7.70
CA SER A 458 6.19 14.56 8.05
C SER A 458 5.69 15.97 8.30
N GLN A 459 6.42 16.78 9.09
CA GLN A 459 6.07 18.17 9.32
C GLN A 459 6.06 18.98 8.02
N ARG A 460 7.01 18.73 7.12
CA ARG A 460 7.08 19.42 5.84
C ARG A 460 5.91 19.10 4.93
N VAL A 461 5.47 17.84 4.87
CA VAL A 461 4.24 17.47 4.13
C VAL A 461 3.04 18.21 4.70
N ILE A 462 2.91 18.29 6.03
CA ILE A 462 1.85 19.06 6.70
C ILE A 462 1.89 20.54 6.28
N ASP A 463 3.06 21.18 6.33
CA ASP A 463 3.21 22.59 5.94
C ASP A 463 2.81 22.84 4.47
N ASN A 464 3.11 21.90 3.59
CA ASN A 464 2.78 21.98 2.17
C ASN A 464 1.26 21.91 1.95
N VAL A 465 0.63 20.99 2.68
CA VAL A 465 -0.80 20.75 2.70
C VAL A 465 -1.55 21.98 3.27
N ASP A 466 -1.08 22.54 4.38
CA ASP A 466 -1.64 23.78 4.96
C ASP A 466 -1.49 24.98 4.02
N ARG A 467 -0.36 25.08 3.31
CA ARG A 467 -0.17 26.11 2.30
C ARG A 467 -1.19 25.97 1.16
N ALA A 468 -1.44 24.76 0.69
CA ALA A 468 -2.45 24.50 -0.33
C ALA A 468 -3.86 24.84 0.18
N PHE A 469 -4.16 24.55 1.45
CA PHE A 469 -5.42 24.91 2.08
C PHE A 469 -5.60 26.43 2.19
N ILE A 470 -4.57 27.17 2.59
CA ILE A 470 -4.61 28.64 2.64
C ILE A 470 -4.83 29.22 1.23
N GLN A 471 -4.21 28.64 0.20
CA GLN A 471 -4.46 29.03 -1.19
C GLN A 471 -5.91 28.75 -1.61
N HIS A 472 -6.46 27.61 -1.20
CA HIS A 472 -7.86 27.26 -1.40
C HIS A 472 -8.81 28.28 -0.77
N GLN A 473 -8.61 28.60 0.51
CA GLN A 473 -9.42 29.59 1.21
C GLN A 473 -9.31 30.98 0.57
N ARG A 474 -8.09 31.41 0.17
CA ARG A 474 -7.89 32.68 -0.54
C ARG A 474 -8.62 32.72 -1.88
N PHE A 475 -8.66 31.61 -2.61
CA PHE A 475 -9.42 31.52 -3.86
C PHE A 475 -10.93 31.67 -3.61
N LEU A 476 -11.47 30.92 -2.64
CA LEU A 476 -12.89 31.02 -2.27
C LEU A 476 -13.25 32.42 -1.77
N GLU A 477 -12.40 33.03 -0.95
CA GLU A 477 -12.56 34.41 -0.52
C GLU A 477 -12.52 35.39 -1.69
N LYS A 478 -11.62 35.22 -2.66
CA LYS A 478 -11.56 36.06 -3.85
C LYS A 478 -12.85 35.96 -4.65
N ILE A 479 -13.35 34.74 -4.91
CA ILE A 479 -14.64 34.53 -5.59
C ILE A 479 -15.79 35.18 -4.81
N ARG A 480 -15.78 35.11 -3.47
CA ARG A 480 -16.78 35.73 -2.59
C ARG A 480 -16.69 37.26 -2.58
N LYS A 481 -15.46 37.81 -2.58
CA LYS A 481 -15.14 39.25 -2.54
C LYS A 481 -15.21 39.93 -3.90
N GLU A 482 -15.17 39.19 -5.01
CA GLU A 482 -15.55 39.71 -6.31
C GLU A 482 -17.03 40.15 -6.19
N LYS A 483 -17.27 41.44 -5.92
CA LYS A 483 -18.62 42.01 -5.77
C LYS A 483 -19.21 42.25 -7.16
N LEU A 484 -20.46 41.83 -7.40
CA LEU A 484 -21.21 42.26 -8.58
C LEU A 484 -21.90 43.57 -8.20
N ARG A 485 -21.40 44.70 -8.71
CA ARG A 485 -22.05 46.01 -8.53
C ARG A 485 -23.07 46.21 -9.66
N ILE A 486 -24.34 46.31 -9.29
CA ILE A 486 -25.43 46.59 -10.23
C ILE A 486 -26.04 47.92 -9.78
N LEU A 487 -25.98 48.95 -10.63
CA LEU A 487 -26.59 50.27 -10.36
C LEU A 487 -26.15 50.92 -9.03
N GLY A 488 -24.88 50.78 -8.65
CA GLY A 488 -24.36 51.32 -7.39
C GLY A 488 -24.78 50.53 -6.13
N VAL A 489 -25.58 49.48 -6.28
CA VAL A 489 -25.98 48.55 -5.21
C VAL A 489 -25.06 47.33 -5.24
N GLU A 490 -24.50 46.99 -4.08
CA GLU A 490 -23.68 45.79 -3.92
C GLU A 490 -24.60 44.57 -3.80
N VAL A 491 -24.59 43.68 -4.80
CA VAL A 491 -25.33 42.41 -4.73
C VAL A 491 -24.41 41.36 -4.09
N ALA A 492 -24.78 40.89 -2.90
CA ALA A 492 -24.06 39.83 -2.22
C ALA A 492 -24.25 38.49 -2.96
N PRO A 493 -23.18 37.83 -3.44
CA PRO A 493 -23.29 36.46 -3.92
C PRO A 493 -23.49 35.52 -2.71
N PHE A 494 -24.70 34.99 -2.52
CA PHE A 494 -24.91 33.88 -1.60
C PHE A 494 -24.35 32.60 -2.24
N ILE A 495 -23.14 32.22 -1.85
CA ILE A 495 -22.64 30.85 -2.04
C ILE A 495 -23.04 30.08 -0.78
N VAL A 496 -24.20 29.43 -0.82
CA VAL A 496 -24.61 28.43 0.19
C VAL A 496 -24.96 27.17 -0.57
N ASN A 497 -24.17 26.11 -0.37
CA ASN A 497 -24.44 24.72 -0.78
C ASN A 497 -25.23 24.54 -2.10
N GLY A 498 -24.70 25.08 -3.20
CA GLY A 498 -25.09 24.63 -4.55
C GLY A 498 -26.45 25.10 -5.09
N ALA A 499 -27.19 26.00 -4.44
CA ALA A 499 -28.45 26.54 -5.00
C ALA A 499 -28.54 28.08 -4.86
N PHE A 500 -28.58 28.79 -6.00
CA PHE A 500 -28.77 30.24 -6.05
C PHE A 500 -30.27 30.61 -5.96
N GLY A 501 -30.73 31.02 -4.78
CA GLY A 501 -32.16 31.26 -4.52
C GLY A 501 -32.72 32.67 -4.79
N ILE A 502 -31.93 33.68 -5.17
CA ILE A 502 -32.45 35.08 -5.17
C ILE A 502 -32.30 35.84 -6.50
N ALA A 503 -31.41 35.43 -7.43
CA ALA A 503 -31.21 36.17 -8.69
C ALA A 503 -32.28 35.88 -9.77
N SER A 504 -32.82 34.66 -9.81
CA SER A 504 -33.84 34.24 -10.79
C SER A 504 -35.15 35.04 -10.65
N ALA A 505 -35.50 35.48 -9.44
CA ALA A 505 -36.69 36.29 -9.18
C ALA A 505 -36.60 37.72 -9.74
N LEU A 506 -35.40 38.28 -9.91
CA LEU A 506 -35.18 39.61 -10.49
C LEU A 506 -35.01 39.57 -12.02
N ILE A 507 -34.46 38.48 -12.57
CA ILE A 507 -34.17 38.33 -14.01
C ILE A 507 -35.44 38.06 -14.83
N ASN A 508 -36.52 37.53 -14.22
CA ASN A 508 -37.77 37.16 -14.91
C ASN A 508 -38.87 38.25 -14.90
N LYS A 509 -38.53 39.53 -14.64
CA LYS A 509 -39.50 40.64 -14.74
C LYS A 509 -39.47 41.29 -16.13
N PRO A 510 -40.59 41.34 -16.88
CA PRO A 510 -40.67 41.99 -18.20
C PRO A 510 -40.29 43.48 -18.18
N GLU A 511 -40.52 44.15 -17.06
CA GLU A 511 -40.27 45.59 -16.85
C GLU A 511 -38.77 45.95 -16.87
N LEU A 512 -37.89 45.02 -16.45
CA LEU A 512 -36.43 45.23 -16.46
C LEU A 512 -35.81 44.99 -17.84
N ALA A 513 -36.47 44.23 -18.72
CA ALA A 513 -35.99 43.97 -20.08
C ALA A 513 -35.97 45.26 -20.93
N LEU A 514 -36.94 46.15 -20.76
CA LEU A 514 -37.01 47.47 -21.42
C LEU A 514 -35.90 48.44 -20.96
N ALA A 515 -35.46 48.35 -19.70
CA ALA A 515 -34.37 49.16 -19.17
C ALA A 515 -32.97 48.70 -19.63
N SER A 516 -32.83 47.46 -20.11
CA SER A 516 -31.52 46.91 -20.50
C SER A 516 -30.90 47.60 -21.72
N PHE A 517 -31.72 48.12 -22.62
CA PHE A 517 -31.28 48.79 -23.85
C PHE A 517 -30.74 50.21 -23.59
N THR A 518 -31.27 50.91 -22.58
CA THR A 518 -30.83 52.25 -22.17
C THR A 518 -29.62 52.25 -21.24
N LEU A 519 -29.35 51.13 -20.55
CA LEU A 519 -28.17 51.00 -19.68
C LEU A 519 -26.86 50.84 -20.47
N GLY A 520 -26.91 50.14 -21.61
CA GLY A 520 -25.74 49.92 -22.46
C GLY A 520 -25.20 51.21 -23.11
N THR A 521 -26.08 52.18 -23.40
CA THR A 521 -25.69 53.48 -24.01
C THR A 521 -25.04 54.44 -23.01
N LEU A 522 -25.21 54.20 -21.70
CA LEU A 522 -24.61 54.99 -20.60
C LEU A 522 -23.33 54.34 -20.04
N GLY A 523 -22.83 53.26 -20.64
CA GLY A 523 -21.64 52.54 -20.18
C GLY A 523 -21.85 51.73 -18.90
N LEU A 524 -23.10 51.42 -18.53
CA LEU A 524 -23.45 50.63 -17.35
C LEU A 524 -23.73 49.15 -17.72
N PRO A 525 -23.51 48.19 -16.80
CA PRO A 525 -23.71 46.77 -17.09
C PRO A 525 -25.18 46.46 -17.44
N THR A 526 -25.40 45.80 -18.58
CA THR A 526 -26.74 45.35 -19.00
C THR A 526 -27.16 44.08 -18.26
N LEU A 527 -28.45 43.71 -18.32
CA LEU A 527 -28.94 42.42 -17.81
C LEU A 527 -28.20 41.23 -18.44
N LYS A 528 -27.80 41.34 -19.71
CA LYS A 528 -26.99 40.34 -20.40
C LYS A 528 -25.60 40.24 -19.77
N ASP A 529 -24.95 41.37 -19.48
CA ASP A 529 -23.62 41.41 -18.84
C ASP A 529 -23.65 40.85 -17.43
N ILE A 530 -24.72 41.12 -16.67
CA ILE A 530 -24.95 40.56 -15.33
C ILE A 530 -25.10 39.04 -15.43
N ARG A 531 -25.97 38.55 -16.32
CA ARG A 531 -26.16 37.11 -16.54
C ARG A 531 -24.88 36.42 -16.98
N THR A 532 -24.12 37.02 -17.89
CA THR A 532 -22.82 36.50 -18.33
C THR A 532 -21.80 36.51 -17.19
N SER A 533 -21.77 37.55 -16.34
CA SER A 533 -20.88 37.59 -15.17
C SER A 533 -21.23 36.52 -14.13
N PHE A 534 -22.50 36.21 -13.93
CA PHE A 534 -22.93 35.10 -13.06
C PHE A 534 -22.50 33.76 -13.65
N LYS A 535 -22.80 33.53 -14.93
CA LYS A 535 -22.41 32.30 -15.64
C LYS A 535 -20.89 32.08 -15.60
N ASN A 536 -20.10 33.12 -15.87
CA ASN A 536 -18.64 33.07 -15.81
C ASN A 536 -18.12 32.75 -14.39
N ARG A 537 -18.82 33.17 -13.33
CA ARG A 537 -18.46 32.83 -11.94
C ARG A 537 -18.79 31.39 -11.59
N GLU A 538 -19.97 30.92 -12.01
CA GLU A 538 -20.36 29.51 -11.85
C GLU A 538 -19.36 28.60 -12.57
N GLU A 539 -19.00 28.95 -13.82
CA GLU A 539 -17.99 28.22 -14.58
C GLU A 539 -16.62 28.27 -13.89
N LYS A 540 -16.17 29.42 -13.38
CA LYS A 540 -14.90 29.51 -12.62
C LYS A 540 -14.91 28.66 -11.36
N LEU A 541 -16.00 28.69 -10.57
CA LEU A 541 -16.12 27.91 -9.34
C LEU A 541 -16.22 26.41 -9.64
N ALA A 542 -17.01 26.03 -10.65
CA ALA A 542 -17.14 24.65 -11.10
C ALA A 542 -15.81 24.10 -11.62
N ASN A 543 -15.09 24.88 -12.42
CA ASN A 543 -13.75 24.53 -12.90
C ASN A 543 -12.76 24.40 -11.74
N TYR A 544 -12.81 25.32 -10.76
CA TYR A 544 -11.94 25.24 -9.60
C TYR A 544 -12.22 24.03 -8.71
N LYS A 545 -13.50 23.67 -8.49
CA LYS A 545 -13.87 22.46 -7.74
C LYS A 545 -13.36 21.17 -8.37
N ARG A 546 -13.06 21.18 -9.67
CA ARG A 546 -12.46 20.06 -10.41
C ARG A 546 -10.93 20.06 -10.40
N THR A 547 -10.29 21.06 -9.81
CA THR A 547 -8.81 21.08 -9.66
C THR A 547 -8.38 20.15 -8.53
N ALA A 548 -7.09 19.77 -8.49
CA ALA A 548 -6.51 18.96 -7.43
C ALA A 548 -6.81 19.54 -6.04
N THR A 549 -6.57 20.84 -5.85
CA THR A 549 -6.86 21.54 -4.61
C THR A 549 -8.37 21.58 -4.31
N GLY A 550 -9.22 21.84 -5.31
CA GLY A 550 -10.67 21.85 -5.13
C GLY A 550 -11.24 20.50 -4.65
N LEU A 551 -10.72 19.40 -5.18
CA LEU A 551 -11.14 18.04 -4.83
C LEU A 551 -10.58 17.60 -3.46
N MET A 552 -9.33 17.94 -3.14
CA MET A 552 -8.73 17.66 -1.83
C MET A 552 -9.50 18.31 -0.68
N PHE A 553 -10.01 19.53 -0.90
CA PHE A 553 -10.61 20.36 0.14
C PHE A 553 -12.14 20.43 0.09
N SER A 554 -12.81 19.60 -0.72
CA SER A 554 -14.24 19.79 -1.02
C SER A 554 -15.21 19.73 0.18
N LYS A 555 -14.78 19.13 1.31
CA LYS A 555 -15.54 19.05 2.58
C LYS A 555 -15.40 20.31 3.45
N LYS A 556 -14.49 21.24 3.13
CA LYS A 556 -14.17 22.45 3.92
C LYS A 556 -14.35 23.71 3.08
#